data_AF-A0A9N9E810-F1
#
_entry.id   AF-A0A9N9E810-F1
#
_cell.length_a   1.000
_cell.length_b   1.000
_cell.length_c   1.000
_cell.angle_alpha   90.00
_cell.angle_beta   90.00
_cell.angle_gamma   90.00
#
_symmetry.space_group_name_H-M   'P 1'
#
loop_
_entity.id
_entity.type
_entity.pdbx_description
1 polymer ?
#
loop_
_entity_poly.entity_id
_entity_poly.type
_entity_poly.pdbx_seq_one_letter_code
_entity_poly.pdbx_strand_id
1 'polypeptide(L)'
;QYSKHTYISENALLPGQVKTHYSWSEVSEANAYAELIESLVNASSLEKAAAIERELRKSGFKTATQNFTVNVLGKPITGVNIFAVLNAPRGDGTEALVLSAPWKSKDGITDNINGVAAALSIGKSLKKYTYWSKDIILLISDGDEIGVQAWLEAYHDYQISGSPLLLRSGAIQAAVNLDFPGTHSYHALGLFF
;
A
#
# COMPACT_ATOMS: atom_id res chain seq x y z
N GLN A 1 15.35 -32.78 -9.37
CA GLN A 1 16.21 -31.57 -9.45
C GLN A 1 15.77 -30.66 -8.31
N TYR A 2 16.69 -30.29 -7.41
CA TYR A 2 16.40 -29.62 -6.15
C TYR A 2 16.14 -28.12 -6.36
N SER A 3 15.00 -27.61 -5.87
CA SER A 3 14.81 -26.19 -5.58
C SER A 3 15.50 -25.90 -4.25
N LYS A 4 16.70 -25.33 -4.31
CA LYS A 4 17.40 -24.75 -3.17
C LYS A 4 17.51 -23.26 -3.46
N HIS A 5 16.99 -22.44 -2.54
CA HIS A 5 17.46 -21.08 -2.14
C HIS A 5 16.36 -20.09 -1.73
N THR A 6 15.21 -20.58 -1.21
CA THR A 6 14.43 -19.77 -0.27
C THR A 6 14.50 -20.44 1.10
N TYR A 7 15.44 -20.00 1.92
CA TYR A 7 15.48 -20.35 3.35
C TYR A 7 14.43 -19.50 4.06
N ILE A 8 13.29 -20.10 4.38
CA ILE A 8 12.35 -19.53 5.35
C ILE A 8 12.80 -20.03 6.72
N SER A 9 13.12 -19.10 7.63
CA SER A 9 13.45 -19.46 9.01
C SER A 9 12.27 -20.15 9.66
N GLU A 10 12.45 -21.42 10.05
CA GLU A 10 11.47 -22.25 10.74
C GLU A 10 11.01 -21.64 12.09
N ASN A 11 11.82 -20.74 12.68
CA ASN A 11 11.48 -20.03 13.91
C ASN A 11 10.44 -18.91 13.74
N ALA A 12 10.07 -18.55 12.52
CA ALA A 12 9.06 -17.51 12.25
C ALA A 12 7.63 -18.07 12.09
N LEU A 13 7.49 -19.40 11.97
CA LEU A 13 6.20 -20.07 11.81
C LEU A 13 6.13 -21.18 12.85
N LEU A 14 5.38 -20.98 13.94
CA LEU A 14 5.08 -22.03 14.90
C LEU A 14 4.44 -23.22 14.15
N PRO A 15 5.11 -24.37 14.03
CA PRO A 15 4.56 -25.53 13.33
C PRO A 15 3.28 -25.96 14.04
N GLY A 16 2.13 -25.85 13.36
CA GLY A 16 0.82 -26.19 13.93
C GLY A 16 -0.04 -25.03 14.45
N GLN A 17 0.39 -23.77 14.30
CA GLN A 17 -0.40 -22.58 14.69
C GLN A 17 -0.68 -21.59 13.55
N VAL A 18 -0.74 -22.04 12.30
CA VAL A 18 -1.13 -21.18 11.16
C VAL A 18 -2.65 -21.15 11.05
N LYS A 19 -3.34 -20.42 11.93
CA LYS A 19 -4.68 -19.94 11.57
C LYS A 19 -4.49 -18.86 10.52
N THR A 20 -4.76 -19.20 9.26
CA THR A 20 -4.80 -18.21 8.19
C THR A 20 -5.93 -17.24 8.49
N HIS A 21 -5.53 -16.02 8.86
CA HIS A 21 -6.44 -14.95 9.27
C HIS A 21 -7.02 -14.17 8.08
N TYR A 22 -6.41 -14.33 6.91
CA TYR A 22 -6.93 -13.85 5.63
C TYR A 22 -7.64 -15.00 4.92
N SER A 23 -8.96 -14.89 4.76
CA SER A 23 -9.82 -15.96 4.26
C SER A 23 -10.64 -15.52 3.04
N TRP A 24 -11.57 -16.37 2.58
CA TRP A 24 -12.44 -16.05 1.46
C TRP A 24 -13.29 -14.79 1.65
N SER A 25 -13.59 -14.39 2.90
CA SER A 25 -14.27 -13.11 3.14
C SER A 25 -13.42 -11.92 2.73
N GLU A 26 -12.13 -11.92 3.09
CA GLU A 26 -11.20 -10.87 2.71
C GLU A 26 -10.92 -10.87 1.19
N VAL A 27 -10.90 -12.06 0.56
CA VAL A 27 -10.82 -12.16 -0.91
C VAL A 27 -12.06 -11.55 -1.56
N SER A 28 -13.25 -11.81 -1.04
CA SER A 28 -14.49 -11.20 -1.55
C SER A 28 -14.48 -9.68 -1.40
N GLU A 29 -13.92 -9.16 -0.30
CA GLU A 29 -13.74 -7.72 -0.11
C GLU A 29 -12.71 -7.14 -1.11
N ALA A 30 -11.62 -7.85 -1.38
CA ALA A 30 -10.66 -7.46 -2.40
C ALA A 30 -11.30 -7.39 -3.79
N ASN A 31 -12.16 -8.35 -4.15
CA ASN A 31 -12.88 -8.30 -5.44
C ASN A 31 -13.80 -7.08 -5.54
N ALA A 32 -14.52 -6.73 -4.46
CA ALA A 32 -15.35 -5.52 -4.44
C ALA A 32 -14.51 -4.24 -4.58
N TYR A 33 -13.31 -4.20 -3.97
CA TYR A 33 -12.38 -3.10 -4.20
C TYR A 33 -11.87 -3.08 -5.64
N ALA A 34 -11.58 -4.24 -6.25
CA ALA A 34 -11.12 -4.30 -7.64
C ALA A 34 -12.14 -3.70 -8.62
N GLU A 35 -13.44 -3.97 -8.43
CA GLU A 35 -14.53 -3.35 -9.22
C GLU A 35 -14.54 -1.81 -9.06
N LEU A 36 -14.35 -1.31 -7.84
CA LEU A 36 -14.22 0.14 -7.59
C LEU A 36 -12.99 0.72 -8.30
N ILE A 37 -11.83 0.07 -8.17
CA ILE A 37 -10.58 0.53 -8.79
C ILE A 37 -10.69 0.55 -10.32
N GLU A 38 -11.30 -0.48 -10.91
CA GLU A 38 -11.54 -0.56 -12.35
C GLU A 38 -12.39 0.61 -12.85
N SER A 39 -13.43 1.00 -12.09
CA SER A 39 -14.25 2.16 -12.42
C SER A 39 -13.50 3.51 -12.38
N LEU A 40 -12.35 3.54 -11.68
CA LEU A 40 -11.54 4.74 -11.48
C LEU A 40 -10.35 4.83 -12.45
N VAL A 41 -10.09 3.84 -13.30
CA VAL A 41 -8.91 3.79 -14.18
C VAL A 41 -8.70 5.09 -14.96
N ASN A 42 -9.79 5.63 -15.53
CA ASN A 42 -9.80 6.85 -16.35
C ASN A 42 -10.06 8.14 -15.55
N ALA A 43 -10.21 8.06 -14.23
CA ALA A 43 -10.43 9.21 -13.38
C ALA A 43 -9.11 9.97 -13.13
N SER A 44 -9.23 11.24 -12.74
CA SER A 44 -8.08 12.06 -12.35
C SER A 44 -7.42 11.54 -11.07
N SER A 45 -6.14 11.87 -10.85
CA SER A 45 -5.42 11.52 -9.62
C SER A 45 -6.13 11.97 -8.35
N LEU A 46 -6.77 13.15 -8.39
CA LEU A 46 -7.54 13.69 -7.28
C LEU A 46 -8.80 12.86 -7.00
N GLU A 47 -9.55 12.48 -8.03
CA GLU A 47 -10.75 11.63 -7.89
C GLU A 47 -10.41 10.24 -7.38
N LYS A 48 -9.32 9.65 -7.92
CA LYS A 48 -8.74 8.39 -7.44
C LYS A 48 -8.41 8.46 -5.95
N ALA A 49 -7.61 9.45 -5.54
CA ALA A 49 -7.25 9.65 -4.14
C ALA A 49 -8.47 9.85 -3.23
N ALA A 50 -9.44 10.67 -3.66
CA ALA A 50 -10.65 10.95 -2.89
C ALA A 50 -11.58 9.73 -2.75
N ALA A 51 -11.65 8.85 -3.75
CA ALA A 51 -12.41 7.62 -3.68
C ALA A 51 -11.80 6.64 -2.66
N ILE A 52 -10.48 6.42 -2.73
CA ILE A 52 -9.75 5.59 -1.76
C ILE A 52 -9.85 6.15 -0.35
N GLU A 53 -9.68 7.47 -0.21
CA GLU A 53 -9.79 8.13 1.08
C GLU A 53 -11.14 7.84 1.76
N ARG A 54 -12.22 7.90 0.99
CA ARG A 54 -13.58 7.64 1.47
C ARG A 54 -13.74 6.22 1.99
N GLU A 55 -13.23 5.22 1.28
CA GLU A 55 -13.32 3.81 1.70
C GLU A 55 -12.47 3.52 2.94
N LEU A 56 -11.28 4.10 3.02
CA LEU A 56 -10.42 3.96 4.19
C LEU A 56 -11.00 4.67 5.41
N ARG A 57 -11.57 5.87 5.25
CA ARG A 57 -12.27 6.59 6.34
C ARG A 57 -13.52 5.86 6.81
N LYS A 58 -14.33 5.28 5.91
CA LYS A 58 -15.47 4.40 6.27
C LYS A 58 -15.01 3.21 7.11
N SER A 59 -13.82 2.68 6.81
CA SER A 59 -13.18 1.61 7.57
C SER A 59 -12.48 2.11 8.84
N GLY A 60 -12.54 3.42 9.14
CA GLY A 60 -12.04 4.08 10.34
C GLY A 60 -10.52 4.27 10.37
N PHE A 61 -9.86 4.38 9.23
CA PHE A 61 -8.46 4.77 9.16
C PHE A 61 -8.30 6.28 9.27
N LYS A 62 -7.16 6.74 9.81
CA LYS A 62 -6.71 8.13 9.64
C LYS A 62 -6.05 8.22 8.27
N THR A 63 -6.51 9.13 7.43
CA THR A 63 -6.06 9.27 6.04
C THR A 63 -5.52 10.66 5.77
N ALA A 64 -4.61 10.78 4.81
CA ALA A 64 -4.16 12.05 4.26
C ALA A 64 -3.75 11.88 2.80
N THR A 65 -3.93 12.94 2.02
CA THR A 65 -3.44 13.01 0.64
C THR A 65 -2.19 13.89 0.57
N GLN A 66 -1.37 13.66 -0.45
CA GLN A 66 -0.20 14.46 -0.74
C GLN A 66 -0.19 14.79 -2.23
N ASN A 67 -0.31 16.08 -2.55
CA ASN A 67 -0.02 16.58 -3.88
C ASN A 67 1.49 16.70 -4.05
N PHE A 68 2.01 16.24 -5.19
CA PHE A 68 3.41 16.35 -5.53
C PHE A 68 3.63 16.87 -6.96
N THR A 69 4.80 17.45 -7.19
CA THR A 69 5.27 17.88 -8.52
C THR A 69 6.78 17.65 -8.57
N VAL A 70 7.19 16.69 -9.39
CA VAL A 70 8.61 16.31 -9.58
C VAL A 70 9.03 16.69 -10.98
N ASN A 71 10.16 17.40 -11.13
CA ASN A 71 10.70 17.73 -12.44
C ASN A 71 11.62 16.61 -12.92
N VAL A 72 11.19 15.85 -13.93
CA VAL A 72 12.00 14.79 -14.57
C VAL A 72 12.38 15.22 -15.97
N LEU A 73 13.67 15.37 -16.24
CA LEU A 73 14.21 15.80 -17.55
C LEU A 73 13.54 17.08 -18.09
N GLY A 74 13.27 18.03 -17.20
CA GLY A 74 12.61 19.31 -17.54
C GLY A 74 11.09 19.24 -17.77
N LYS A 75 10.47 18.07 -17.57
CA LYS A 75 9.01 17.90 -17.61
C LYS A 75 8.46 17.77 -16.18
N PRO A 76 7.51 18.62 -15.76
CA PRO A 76 6.86 18.46 -14.47
C PRO A 76 5.91 17.26 -14.51
N ILE A 77 6.11 16.32 -13.60
CA ILE A 77 5.22 15.20 -13.34
C ILE A 77 4.48 15.50 -12.04
N THR A 78 3.16 15.57 -12.13
CA THR A 78 2.28 15.88 -11.01
C THR A 78 1.43 14.67 -10.66
N GLY A 79 1.14 14.47 -9.39
CA GLY A 79 0.24 13.42 -8.95
C GLY A 79 -0.26 13.62 -7.53
N VAL A 80 -1.13 12.71 -7.10
CA VAL A 80 -1.73 12.74 -5.76
C VAL A 80 -1.60 11.37 -5.11
N ASN A 81 -0.76 11.28 -4.08
CA ASN A 81 -0.69 10.09 -3.23
C ASN A 81 -1.81 10.13 -2.18
N ILE A 82 -2.34 8.96 -1.83
CA ILE A 82 -3.24 8.77 -0.69
C ILE A 82 -2.61 7.75 0.25
N PHE A 83 -2.54 8.07 1.53
CA PHE A 83 -2.04 7.15 2.52
C PHE A 83 -2.88 7.17 3.79
N ALA A 84 -2.77 6.11 4.56
CA ALA A 84 -3.47 5.92 5.80
C ALA A 84 -2.57 5.33 6.86
N VAL A 85 -2.79 5.72 8.11
CA VAL A 85 -2.04 5.21 9.26
C VAL A 85 -2.98 4.41 10.16
N LEU A 86 -2.61 3.16 10.40
CA LEU A 86 -3.16 2.30 11.45
C LEU A 86 -2.17 2.28 12.61
N ASN A 87 -2.54 2.92 13.72
CA ASN A 87 -1.71 2.89 14.91
C ASN A 87 -1.72 1.49 15.54
N ALA A 88 -0.54 0.98 15.90
CA ALA A 88 -0.37 -0.32 16.52
C ALA A 88 -1.02 -0.34 17.92
N PRO A 89 -1.90 -1.31 18.22
CA PRO A 89 -2.52 -1.38 19.55
C PRO A 89 -1.54 -1.68 20.69
N ARG A 90 -0.36 -2.23 20.38
CA ARG A 90 0.70 -2.57 21.36
C ARG A 90 2.02 -1.86 21.07
N GLY A 91 1.99 -0.79 20.27
CA GLY A 91 3.17 0.03 19.95
C GLY A 91 3.08 1.39 20.63
N ASP A 92 4.23 2.05 20.76
CA ASP A 92 4.38 3.44 21.20
C ASP A 92 4.34 4.44 20.02
N GLY A 93 4.14 3.94 18.79
CA GLY A 93 4.09 4.73 17.58
C GLY A 93 5.45 5.19 17.05
N THR A 94 6.57 4.68 17.58
CA THR A 94 7.93 5.09 17.15
C THR A 94 8.44 4.32 15.94
N GLU A 95 7.78 3.24 15.56
CA GLU A 95 8.14 2.40 14.41
C GLU A 95 6.93 2.12 13.53
N ALA A 96 7.17 2.06 12.22
CA ALA A 96 6.15 1.81 11.22
C ALA A 96 6.57 0.78 10.17
N LEU A 97 5.60 0.07 9.61
CA LEU A 97 5.72 -0.75 8.42
C LEU A 97 4.90 -0.13 7.29
N VAL A 98 5.38 -0.20 6.05
CA VAL A 98 4.65 0.31 4.88
C VAL A 98 4.10 -0.86 4.07
N LEU A 99 2.80 -0.84 3.80
CA LEU A 99 2.18 -1.64 2.75
C LEU A 99 1.82 -0.69 1.62
N SER A 100 2.48 -0.80 0.48
CA SER A 100 2.27 0.09 -0.66
C SER A 100 1.67 -0.65 -1.86
N ALA A 101 0.93 0.08 -2.68
CA ALA A 101 0.51 -0.37 -4.00
C ALA A 101 0.35 0.84 -4.93
N PRO A 102 1.14 0.96 -6.00
CA PRO A 102 0.99 2.04 -6.98
C PRO A 102 -0.27 1.84 -7.83
N TRP A 103 -0.83 2.91 -8.41
CA TRP A 103 -1.95 2.79 -9.37
C TRP A 103 -1.57 2.09 -10.67
N LYS A 104 -0.33 2.30 -11.11
CA LYS A 104 0.26 1.66 -12.29
C LYS A 104 1.27 0.61 -11.84
N SER A 105 1.34 -0.49 -12.56
CA SER A 105 2.34 -1.53 -12.36
C SER A 105 3.74 -1.01 -12.71
N LYS A 106 4.77 -1.78 -12.39
CA LYS A 106 6.18 -1.44 -12.66
C LYS A 106 6.50 -1.09 -14.11
N ASP A 107 5.68 -1.53 -15.07
CA ASP A 107 5.83 -1.14 -16.48
C ASP A 107 5.39 0.31 -16.78
N GLY A 108 4.78 1.00 -15.81
CA GLY A 108 4.24 2.35 -15.92
C GLY A 108 3.00 2.47 -16.81
N ILE A 109 2.50 1.35 -17.35
CA ILE A 109 1.45 1.32 -18.38
C ILE A 109 0.22 0.61 -17.83
N THR A 110 0.41 -0.60 -17.31
CA THR A 110 -0.66 -1.49 -16.89
C THR A 110 -1.23 -1.06 -15.54
N ASP A 111 -2.55 -1.11 -15.38
CA ASP A 111 -3.19 -0.78 -14.11
C ASP A 111 -3.00 -1.90 -13.08
N ASN A 112 -2.53 -1.52 -11.89
CA ASN A 112 -2.29 -2.42 -10.77
C ASN A 112 -3.57 -2.63 -9.94
N ILE A 113 -4.66 -3.00 -10.62
CA ILE A 113 -6.01 -3.04 -10.06
C ILE A 113 -6.08 -3.99 -8.86
N ASN A 114 -5.67 -5.24 -9.05
CA ASN A 114 -5.68 -6.24 -7.99
C ASN A 114 -4.67 -5.93 -6.87
N GLY A 115 -3.55 -5.26 -7.17
CA GLY A 115 -2.57 -4.87 -6.14
C GLY A 115 -3.14 -3.82 -5.19
N VAL A 116 -3.74 -2.76 -5.72
CA VAL A 116 -4.43 -1.73 -4.93
C VAL A 116 -5.59 -2.35 -4.14
N ALA A 117 -6.40 -3.19 -4.78
CA ALA A 117 -7.52 -3.85 -4.12
C ALA A 117 -7.10 -4.79 -2.99
N ALA A 118 -6.03 -5.57 -3.20
CA ALA A 118 -5.44 -6.42 -2.17
C ALA A 118 -4.90 -5.59 -1.00
N ALA A 119 -4.22 -4.47 -1.28
CA ALA A 119 -3.68 -3.59 -0.24
C ALA A 119 -4.80 -3.03 0.66
N LEU A 120 -5.94 -2.62 0.09
CA LEU A 120 -7.11 -2.16 0.84
C LEU A 120 -7.73 -3.26 1.70
N SER A 121 -7.94 -4.46 1.13
CA SER A 121 -8.51 -5.60 1.85
C SER A 121 -7.59 -6.08 2.98
N ILE A 122 -6.29 -6.22 2.70
CA ILE A 122 -5.29 -6.56 3.70
C ILE A 122 -5.30 -5.50 4.80
N GLY A 123 -5.18 -4.22 4.47
CA GLY A 123 -5.21 -3.13 5.45
C GLY A 123 -6.41 -3.23 6.39
N LYS A 124 -7.62 -3.39 5.82
CA LYS A 124 -8.85 -3.56 6.60
C LYS A 124 -8.84 -4.82 7.46
N SER A 125 -8.27 -5.93 6.99
CA SER A 125 -8.09 -7.16 7.77
C SER A 125 -7.11 -6.96 8.94
N LEU A 126 -5.99 -6.28 8.74
CA LEU A 126 -4.99 -6.01 9.79
C LEU A 126 -5.60 -5.27 10.98
N LYS A 127 -6.56 -4.37 10.72
CA LYS A 127 -7.30 -3.62 11.75
C LYS A 127 -8.16 -4.50 12.68
N LYS A 128 -8.56 -5.70 12.24
CA LYS A 128 -9.32 -6.66 13.07
C LYS A 128 -8.48 -7.24 14.22
N TYR A 129 -7.15 -7.11 14.14
CA TYR A 129 -6.21 -7.75 15.06
C TYR A 129 -5.50 -6.75 15.98
N THR A 130 -5.29 -7.15 17.24
CA THR A 130 -4.73 -6.29 18.30
C THR A 130 -3.30 -6.63 18.71
N TYR A 131 -2.60 -7.46 17.92
CA TYR A 131 -1.26 -7.93 18.26
C TYR A 131 -0.13 -7.11 17.60
N TRP A 132 -0.45 -6.10 16.79
CA TRP A 132 0.57 -5.27 16.12
C TRP A 132 1.36 -4.43 17.12
N SER A 133 2.69 -4.52 17.04
CA SER A 133 3.65 -3.72 17.83
C SER A 133 4.25 -2.54 17.07
N LYS A 134 3.96 -2.42 15.76
CA LYS A 134 4.39 -1.31 14.90
C LYS A 134 3.19 -0.76 14.15
N ASP A 135 3.18 0.55 13.95
CA ASP A 135 2.17 1.19 13.13
C ASP A 135 2.24 0.64 11.70
N ILE A 136 1.12 0.64 11.00
CA ILE A 136 1.06 0.23 9.60
C ILE A 136 0.61 1.43 8.77
N ILE A 137 1.41 1.78 7.78
CA ILE A 137 1.12 2.80 6.79
C ILE A 137 0.66 2.07 5.53
N LEU A 138 -0.57 2.35 5.10
CA LEU A 138 -1.06 1.94 3.79
C LEU A 138 -0.83 3.09 2.82
N LEU A 139 -0.07 2.89 1.75
CA LEU A 139 0.25 3.91 0.75
C LEU A 139 -0.23 3.48 -0.64
N ILE A 140 -1.13 4.26 -1.25
CA ILE A 140 -1.46 4.12 -2.66
C ILE A 140 -0.84 5.30 -3.41
N SER A 141 0.19 5.01 -4.21
CA SER A 141 0.98 6.03 -4.88
C SER A 141 0.52 6.27 -6.32
N ASP A 142 0.60 7.54 -6.73
CA ASP A 142 0.44 7.96 -8.11
C ASP A 142 1.82 8.16 -8.76
N GLY A 143 1.94 7.99 -10.07
CA GLY A 143 3.24 8.10 -10.76
C GLY A 143 4.30 7.07 -10.32
N ASP A 144 3.87 5.89 -9.86
CA ASP A 144 4.73 4.76 -9.49
C ASP A 144 5.86 5.13 -8.51
N GLU A 145 7.13 4.91 -8.86
CA GLU A 145 8.31 5.19 -8.03
C GLU A 145 8.43 6.69 -7.70
N ILE A 146 8.01 7.57 -8.62
CA ILE A 146 8.13 9.04 -8.45
C ILE A 146 7.21 9.53 -7.33
N GLY A 147 5.99 9.01 -7.26
CA GLY A 147 5.08 9.35 -6.17
C GLY A 147 5.56 8.82 -4.83
N VAL A 148 6.08 7.58 -4.80
CA VAL A 148 6.66 7.00 -3.57
C VAL A 148 7.85 7.84 -3.09
N GLN A 149 8.73 8.26 -4.00
CA GLN A 149 9.86 9.14 -3.66
C GLN A 149 9.37 10.47 -3.08
N ALA A 150 8.42 11.15 -3.74
CA ALA A 150 7.89 12.42 -3.24
C ALA A 150 7.22 12.28 -1.86
N TRP A 151 6.58 11.14 -1.61
CA TRP A 151 6.01 10.82 -0.29
C TRP A 151 7.10 10.58 0.75
N LEU A 152 8.13 9.78 0.44
CA LEU A 152 9.26 9.52 1.34
C LEU A 152 10.02 10.79 1.70
N GLU A 153 10.27 11.66 0.73
CA GLU A 153 10.89 12.96 0.96
C GLU A 153 10.09 13.75 2.01
N ALA A 154 8.79 13.91 1.80
CA ALA A 154 7.94 14.64 2.74
C ALA A 154 7.76 13.93 4.09
N TYR A 155 7.85 12.60 4.13
CA TYR A 155 7.83 11.80 5.36
C TYR A 155 9.05 12.08 6.23
N HIS A 156 10.22 12.25 5.60
CA HIS A 156 11.50 12.54 6.25
C HIS A 156 11.85 14.04 6.31
N ASP A 157 10.85 14.93 6.21
CA ASP A 157 11.00 16.38 6.28
C ASP A 157 11.83 17.03 5.16
N TYR A 158 11.99 16.35 4.03
CA TYR A 158 12.51 16.93 2.79
C TYR A 158 11.35 17.50 1.95
N GLN A 159 11.31 18.81 1.76
CA GLN A 159 10.25 19.50 1.02
C GLN A 159 10.67 19.84 -0.41
N ILE A 160 11.19 18.86 -1.15
CA ILE A 160 11.72 19.08 -2.52
C ILE A 160 10.60 18.89 -3.54
N SER A 161 9.86 17.78 -3.43
CA SER A 161 8.96 17.32 -4.49
C SER A 161 7.48 17.40 -4.15
N GLY A 162 7.10 17.68 -2.90
CA GLY A 162 5.71 17.54 -2.48
C GLY A 162 5.30 18.39 -1.28
N SER A 163 3.99 18.44 -1.08
CA SER A 163 3.37 19.11 0.09
C SER A 163 3.75 18.41 1.40
N PRO A 164 3.88 19.16 2.52
CA PRO A 164 4.22 18.58 3.81
C PRO A 164 3.13 17.64 4.31
N LEU A 165 3.53 16.54 4.97
CA LEU A 165 2.60 15.55 5.50
C LEU A 165 2.08 15.97 6.89
N LEU A 166 0.77 16.18 7.00
CA LEU A 166 0.10 16.45 8.29
C LEU A 166 -0.13 15.19 9.13
N LEU A 167 -0.13 14.02 8.49
CA LEU A 167 -0.27 12.72 9.13
C LEU A 167 1.05 11.96 8.99
N ARG A 168 1.60 11.49 10.13
CA ARG A 168 2.85 10.72 10.18
C ARG A 168 2.77 9.63 11.24
N SER A 169 3.73 8.71 11.16
CA SER A 169 3.97 7.66 12.13
C SER A 169 5.48 7.60 12.42
N GLY A 170 5.94 6.54 13.09
CA GLY A 170 7.32 6.34 13.50
C GLY A 170 8.32 6.08 12.37
N ALA A 171 9.54 5.72 12.72
CA ALA A 171 10.57 5.35 11.75
C ALA A 171 10.14 4.12 10.94
N ILE A 172 10.21 4.22 9.61
CA ILE A 172 9.89 3.11 8.70
C ILE A 172 10.95 2.02 8.85
N GLN A 173 10.53 0.83 9.25
CA GLN A 173 11.41 -0.33 9.48
C GLN A 173 11.47 -1.27 8.27
N ALA A 174 10.37 -1.39 7.53
CA ALA A 174 10.28 -2.19 6.32
C ALA A 174 9.10 -1.74 5.46
N ALA A 175 9.15 -2.09 4.18
CA ALA A 175 8.09 -1.86 3.22
C ALA A 175 7.79 -3.14 2.41
N VAL A 176 6.53 -3.35 2.08
CA VAL A 176 6.06 -4.37 1.13
C VAL A 176 5.25 -3.66 0.05
N ASN A 177 5.67 -3.78 -1.19
CA ASN A 177 4.95 -3.24 -2.34
C ASN A 177 4.17 -4.34 -3.07
N LEU A 178 2.88 -4.13 -3.29
CA LEU A 178 2.01 -5.03 -4.03
C LEU A 178 1.85 -4.56 -5.47
N ASP A 179 2.32 -5.37 -6.40
CA ASP A 179 2.20 -5.15 -7.85
C ASP A 179 1.56 -6.38 -8.50
N PHE A 180 0.24 -6.38 -8.55
CA PHE A 180 -0.62 -7.40 -9.15
C PHE A 180 -1.46 -6.75 -10.27
N PRO A 181 -0.91 -6.65 -11.49
CA PRO A 181 -1.59 -6.00 -12.61
C PRO A 181 -2.83 -6.77 -13.08
N GLY A 182 -3.82 -6.02 -13.59
CA GLY A 182 -5.05 -6.56 -14.17
C GLY A 182 -6.10 -7.01 -13.15
N THR A 183 -7.14 -7.70 -13.64
CA THR A 183 -8.31 -8.17 -12.87
C THR A 183 -8.45 -9.70 -12.86
N HIS A 184 -7.49 -10.41 -13.47
CA HIS A 184 -7.56 -11.87 -13.62
C HIS A 184 -6.88 -12.63 -12.48
N SER A 185 -7.16 -13.93 -12.40
CA SER A 185 -6.51 -14.84 -11.46
C SER A 185 -5.03 -15.06 -11.81
N TYR A 186 -4.20 -15.18 -10.77
CA TYR A 186 -2.78 -15.47 -10.90
C TYR A 186 -2.49 -16.96 -10.72
N HIS A 187 -1.62 -17.51 -11.56
CA HIS A 187 -1.16 -18.90 -11.41
C HIS A 187 0.08 -19.01 -10.49
N ALA A 188 0.84 -17.94 -10.33
CA ALA A 188 2.05 -17.89 -9.52
C ALA A 188 2.21 -16.52 -8.84
N LEU A 189 2.90 -16.52 -7.70
CA LEU A 189 3.30 -15.33 -6.95
C LEU A 189 4.82 -15.32 -6.81
N GLY A 190 5.45 -14.19 -7.12
CA GLY A 190 6.89 -13.96 -6.93
C GLY A 190 7.16 -12.97 -5.81
N LEU A 191 8.24 -13.19 -5.06
CA LEU A 191 8.81 -12.19 -4.15
C LEU A 191 10.10 -11.66 -4.78
N PHE A 192 10.21 -10.34 -4.84
CA PHE A 192 11.35 -9.64 -5.40
C PHE A 192 11.95 -8.75 -4.30
N PHE A 193 13.28 -8.70 -4.24
CA PHE A 193 14.06 -7.95 -3.25
C PHE A 193 15.06 -7.05 -3.95
#